data_AF-A0ABD2WIU8-F1
#
_entry.id   AF-A0ABD2WIU8-F1
#
_cell.length_a   1.000
_cell.length_b   1.000
_cell.length_c   1.000
_cell.angle_alpha   90.00
_cell.angle_beta   90.00
_cell.angle_gamma   90.00
#
_symmetry.space_group_name_H-M   'P 1'
#
loop_
_entity.id
_entity.type
_entity.pdbx_description
1 polymer ?
#
loop_
_entity_poly.entity_id
_entity_poly.type
_entity_poly.pdbx_seq_one_letter_code
_entity_poly.pdbx_strand_id
1 'polypeptide(L)'
;MLFDEDEFKDFLPFDLMRIVNYLEERGYEFDQVAASTIMKIFAKYGLLKKTPGLDEYLRSNEKFVKWSKEFTVKPSLPLYDLLQLRPEKAAKLLTCTDYLELRRMYPYEIESKLDDAYALHAREIKLRGIFQPWALDLMLKLTDHQLPILYCDTIIEKLTSEDLWRIYLAVTGQNL
;
A
#
# COMPACT_ATOMS: atom_id res chain seq x y z
N MET A 1 -1.60 26.78 -14.38
CA MET A 1 -0.57 26.13 -13.55
C MET A 1 -0.40 24.75 -14.15
N LEU A 2 0.64 24.56 -14.97
CA LEU A 2 0.92 23.27 -15.62
C LEU A 2 1.72 22.47 -14.61
N PHE A 3 1.17 21.37 -14.12
CA PHE A 3 1.89 20.40 -13.29
C PHE A 3 3.06 19.83 -14.10
N ASP A 4 4.21 19.69 -13.47
CA ASP A 4 5.41 19.13 -14.08
C ASP A 4 5.19 17.64 -14.42
N GLU A 5 5.84 17.11 -15.46
CA GLU A 5 5.67 15.72 -15.92
C GLU A 5 6.04 14.70 -14.83
N ASP A 6 6.94 15.08 -13.91
CA ASP A 6 7.32 14.26 -12.76
C ASP A 6 6.32 14.37 -11.60
N GLU A 7 5.67 15.52 -11.36
CA GLU A 7 4.54 15.61 -10.40
C GLU A 7 3.34 14.77 -10.88
N PHE A 8 3.15 14.68 -12.20
CA PHE A 8 2.09 13.87 -12.81
C PHE A 8 2.27 12.36 -12.58
N LYS A 9 3.52 11.87 -12.51
CA LYS A 9 3.84 10.45 -12.29
C LYS A 9 3.51 9.98 -10.88
N ASP A 10 3.60 10.85 -9.88
CA ASP A 10 3.26 10.50 -8.50
C ASP A 10 1.78 10.74 -8.16
N PHE A 11 1.11 11.65 -8.86
CA PHE A 11 -0.31 11.96 -8.60
C PHE A 11 -1.27 10.89 -9.15
N LEU A 12 -1.05 10.44 -10.39
CA LEU A 12 -1.88 9.44 -11.08
C LEU A 12 -2.05 8.12 -10.30
N PRO A 13 -0.98 7.56 -9.71
CA PRO A 13 -1.07 6.26 -9.07
C PRO A 13 -1.77 6.29 -7.70
N PHE A 14 -1.64 7.38 -6.94
CA PHE A 14 -2.43 7.55 -5.70
C PHE A 14 -3.93 7.68 -5.99
N ASP A 15 -4.30 8.38 -7.07
CA ASP A 15 -5.69 8.45 -7.51
C ASP A 15 -6.22 7.10 -7.98
N LEU A 16 -5.40 6.30 -8.68
CA LEU A 16 -5.76 4.93 -9.06
C LEU A 16 -6.00 4.06 -7.82
N MET A 17 -5.10 4.08 -6.84
CA MET A 17 -5.29 3.35 -5.58
C MET A 17 -6.59 3.76 -4.87
N ARG A 18 -6.93 5.06 -4.89
CA ARG A 18 -8.19 5.56 -4.33
C ARG A 18 -9.40 5.02 -5.08
N ILE A 19 -9.37 5.01 -6.42
CA ILE A 19 -10.47 4.50 -7.24
C ILE A 19 -10.69 3.01 -6.96
N VAL A 20 -9.61 2.22 -6.92
CA VAL A 20 -9.68 0.79 -6.63
C VAL A 20 -10.29 0.53 -5.26
N ASN A 21 -9.74 1.15 -4.20
CA ASN A 21 -10.29 0.99 -2.86
C ASN A 21 -11.75 1.42 -2.76
N TYR A 22 -12.12 2.55 -3.38
CA TYR A 22 -13.50 3.05 -3.36
C TYR A 22 -14.46 2.06 -4.03
N LEU A 23 -14.04 1.42 -5.12
CA LEU A 23 -14.84 0.40 -5.80
C LEU A 23 -15.00 -0.84 -4.90
N GLU A 24 -13.92 -1.34 -4.28
CA GLU A 24 -13.99 -2.49 -3.35
C GLU A 24 -14.88 -2.18 -2.13
N GLU A 25 -14.74 -1.00 -1.51
CA GLU A 25 -15.59 -0.55 -0.40
C GLU A 25 -17.08 -0.46 -0.78
N ARG A 26 -17.40 -0.32 -2.08
CA ARG A 26 -18.77 -0.35 -2.62
C ARG A 26 -19.23 -1.73 -3.05
N GLY A 27 -18.44 -2.78 -2.78
CA GLY A 27 -18.76 -4.16 -3.11
C GLY A 27 -18.48 -4.53 -4.56
N TYR A 28 -17.68 -3.73 -5.27
CA TYR A 28 -17.18 -4.15 -6.58
C TYR A 28 -16.10 -5.22 -6.39
N GLU A 29 -16.31 -6.39 -6.97
CA GLU A 29 -15.34 -7.48 -6.98
C GLU A 29 -14.51 -7.43 -8.26
N PHE A 30 -13.19 -7.25 -8.11
CA PHE A 30 -12.28 -7.28 -9.25
C PHE A 30 -12.05 -8.72 -9.69
N ASP A 31 -12.43 -9.04 -10.94
CA ASP A 31 -12.02 -10.30 -11.53
C ASP A 31 -10.49 -10.35 -11.74
N GLN A 32 -9.98 -11.54 -12.05
CA GLN A 32 -8.54 -11.74 -12.23
C GLN A 32 -7.97 -10.86 -13.35
N VAL A 33 -8.72 -10.60 -14.42
CA VAL A 33 -8.24 -9.80 -15.56
C VAL A 33 -8.10 -8.33 -15.15
N ALA A 34 -9.07 -7.79 -14.44
CA ALA A 34 -9.07 -6.43 -13.92
C ALA A 34 -7.97 -6.23 -12.86
N ALA A 35 -7.87 -7.16 -11.89
CA ALA A 35 -6.81 -7.15 -10.89
C ALA A 35 -5.41 -7.17 -11.53
N SER A 36 -5.17 -8.03 -12.56
CA SER A 36 -3.93 -8.03 -13.35
C SER A 36 -3.62 -6.67 -13.94
N THR A 37 -4.63 -6.06 -14.56
CA THR A 37 -4.47 -4.82 -15.30
C THR A 37 -4.09 -3.69 -14.36
N ILE A 38 -4.71 -3.64 -13.19
CA ILE A 38 -4.39 -2.67 -12.14
C ILE A 38 -2.97 -2.89 -11.61
N MET A 39 -2.59 -4.14 -11.28
CA MET A 39 -1.24 -4.46 -10.79
C MET A 39 -0.16 -4.08 -11.82
N LYS A 40 -0.40 -4.31 -13.12
CA LYS A 40 0.50 -3.86 -14.19
C LYS A 40 0.68 -2.36 -14.24
N ILE A 41 -0.41 -1.62 -14.07
CA ILE A 41 -0.35 -0.16 -14.04
C ILE A 41 0.53 0.27 -12.86
N PHE A 42 0.31 -0.30 -11.67
CA PHE A 42 1.15 -0.01 -10.52
C PHE A 42 2.62 -0.37 -10.76
N ALA A 43 2.93 -1.55 -11.31
CA ALA A 43 4.28 -1.95 -11.67
C ALA A 43 4.94 -0.97 -12.66
N LYS A 44 4.22 -0.59 -13.72
CA LYS A 44 4.68 0.36 -14.75
C LYS A 44 5.07 1.71 -14.18
N TYR A 45 4.32 2.20 -13.19
CA TYR A 45 4.61 3.48 -12.51
C TYR A 45 5.59 3.34 -11.35
N GLY A 46 6.27 2.19 -11.18
CA GLY A 46 7.23 1.99 -10.08
C GLY A 46 6.57 1.88 -8.70
N LEU A 47 5.25 1.65 -8.66
CA LEU A 47 4.42 1.06 -7.60
C LEU A 47 5.16 0.28 -6.53
N LEU A 48 5.82 -0.75 -7.03
CA LEU A 48 6.02 -1.98 -6.27
C LEU A 48 7.42 -2.09 -5.72
N LYS A 49 8.30 -1.14 -6.07
CA LYS A 49 9.69 -1.14 -5.61
C LYS A 49 9.71 -1.10 -4.09
N LYS A 50 10.50 -1.99 -3.50
CA LYS A 50 10.75 -2.01 -2.05
C LYS A 50 11.42 -0.71 -1.61
N THR A 51 10.98 -0.17 -0.48
CA THR A 51 11.44 1.12 0.01
C THR A 51 12.06 0.96 1.39
N PRO A 52 13.39 0.86 1.49
CA PRO A 52 14.08 0.98 2.76
C PRO A 52 14.06 2.46 3.20
N GLY A 53 13.90 2.71 4.50
CA GLY A 53 14.16 4.05 5.03
C GLY A 53 13.28 4.52 6.18
N LEU A 54 12.17 3.84 6.51
CA LEU A 54 11.32 4.32 7.59
C LEU A 54 12.07 4.37 8.94
N ASP A 55 12.80 3.31 9.30
CA ASP A 55 13.56 3.28 10.57
C ASP A 55 14.62 4.37 10.65
N GLU A 56 15.31 4.63 9.54
CA GLU A 56 16.33 5.68 9.44
C GLU A 56 15.68 7.07 9.51
N TYR A 57 14.55 7.25 8.83
CA TYR A 57 13.76 8.49 8.85
C TYR A 57 13.24 8.81 10.24
N LEU A 58 12.67 7.82 10.94
CA LEU A 58 12.19 8.01 12.31
C LEU A 58 13.34 8.37 13.27
N ARG A 59 14.56 7.88 13.03
CA ARG A 59 15.73 8.25 13.85
C ARG A 59 16.24 9.66 13.55
N SER A 60 16.17 10.10 12.29
CA SER A 60 16.71 11.40 11.87
C SER A 60 15.72 12.56 11.99
N ASN A 61 14.42 12.28 12.19
CA ASN A 61 13.36 13.29 12.19
C ASN A 61 12.56 13.34 13.51
N GLU A 62 13.17 13.91 14.56
CA GLU A 62 12.54 14.04 15.88
C GLU A 62 11.22 14.83 15.86
N LYS A 63 11.12 15.86 15.01
CA LYS A 63 9.89 16.66 14.85
C LYS A 63 8.74 15.80 14.34
N PHE A 64 9.00 14.97 13.34
CA PHE A 64 8.03 14.02 12.82
C PHE A 64 7.66 12.96 13.86
N VAL A 65 8.63 12.42 14.59
CA VAL A 65 8.35 11.45 15.67
C VAL A 65 7.45 12.05 16.75
N LYS A 66 7.71 13.29 17.17
CA LYS A 66 6.87 13.97 18.15
C LYS A 66 5.45 14.16 17.62
N TRP A 67 5.32 14.70 16.41
CA TRP A 67 4.02 14.92 15.77
C TRP A 67 3.24 13.61 15.59
N SER A 68 3.89 12.55 15.08
CA SER A 68 3.23 11.25 14.85
C SER A 68 2.78 10.54 16.12
N LYS A 69 3.40 10.81 17.28
CA LYS A 69 2.94 10.30 18.59
C LYS A 69 1.71 11.04 19.12
N GLU A 70 1.58 12.32 18.81
CA GLU A 70 0.44 13.16 19.23
C GLU A 70 -0.74 12.98 18.26
N PHE A 71 -0.44 12.72 16.99
CA PHE A 71 -1.42 12.60 15.93
C PHE A 71 -2.10 11.23 15.94
N THR A 72 -3.42 11.24 16.11
CA THR A 72 -4.24 10.03 16.28
C THR A 72 -5.01 9.75 15.00
N VAL A 73 -4.72 8.60 14.35
CA VAL A 73 -5.37 8.18 13.09
C VAL A 73 -6.78 7.66 13.34
N LYS A 74 -6.93 6.89 14.43
CA LYS A 74 -8.21 6.38 14.94
C LYS A 74 -8.20 6.46 16.45
N PRO A 75 -9.37 6.48 17.14
CA PRO A 75 -9.39 6.38 18.58
C PRO A 75 -8.50 5.23 19.07
N SER A 76 -7.46 5.54 19.86
CA SER A 76 -6.44 4.60 20.37
C SER A 76 -5.34 4.14 19.40
N LEU A 77 -5.21 4.75 18.22
CA LEU A 77 -4.14 4.43 17.27
C LEU A 77 -3.38 5.70 16.83
N PRO A 78 -2.33 6.07 17.58
CA PRO A 78 -1.35 7.06 17.14
C PRO A 78 -0.72 6.68 15.81
N LEU A 79 -0.39 7.67 14.98
CA LEU A 79 0.30 7.44 13.71
C LEU A 79 1.65 6.77 13.92
N TYR A 80 2.37 7.13 14.98
CA TYR A 80 3.64 6.49 15.34
C TYR A 80 3.47 4.98 15.52
N ASP A 81 2.44 4.54 16.25
CA ASP A 81 2.20 3.12 16.51
C ASP A 81 1.79 2.40 15.22
N LEU A 82 0.99 3.04 14.35
CA LEU A 82 0.67 2.51 13.03
C LEU A 82 1.94 2.29 12.19
N LEU A 83 2.88 3.24 12.19
CA LEU A 83 4.14 3.18 11.45
C LEU A 83 5.10 2.10 11.98
N GLN A 84 4.96 1.68 13.24
CA GLN A 84 5.72 0.56 13.79
C GLN A 84 5.15 -0.81 13.39
N LEU A 85 3.93 -0.86 12.87
CA LEU A 85 3.35 -2.11 12.39
C LEU A 85 3.98 -2.54 11.06
N ARG A 86 3.95 -3.85 10.81
CA ARG A 86 4.26 -4.33 9.46
C ARG A 86 3.17 -3.85 8.48
N PRO A 87 3.53 -3.54 7.21
CA PRO A 87 2.58 -2.96 6.26
C PRO A 87 1.29 -3.75 6.06
N GLU A 88 1.37 -5.06 6.12
CA GLU A 88 0.25 -6.01 5.93
C GLU A 88 -0.74 -5.93 7.10
N LYS A 89 -0.22 -5.69 8.31
CA LYS A 89 -1.04 -5.50 9.51
C LYS A 89 -1.63 -4.09 9.57
N ALA A 90 -0.83 -3.08 9.23
CA ALA A 90 -1.29 -1.70 9.17
C ALA A 90 -2.40 -1.52 8.13
N ALA A 91 -2.32 -2.20 6.99
CA ALA A 91 -3.32 -2.16 5.93
C ALA A 91 -4.70 -2.62 6.41
N LYS A 92 -4.75 -3.67 7.25
CA LYS A 92 -5.99 -4.20 7.83
C LYS A 92 -6.65 -3.23 8.82
N LEU A 93 -5.93 -2.22 9.32
CA LEU A 93 -6.43 -1.26 10.31
C LEU A 93 -6.97 0.03 9.67
N LEU A 94 -6.64 0.31 8.42
CA LEU A 94 -6.98 1.57 7.75
C LEU A 94 -7.94 1.36 6.59
N THR A 95 -8.92 2.25 6.51
CA THR A 95 -9.82 2.42 5.35
C THR A 95 -9.22 3.41 4.38
N CYS A 96 -9.77 3.49 3.17
CA CYS A 96 -9.36 4.53 2.22
C CYS A 96 -9.61 5.94 2.76
N THR A 97 -10.68 6.12 3.54
CA THR A 97 -11.04 7.40 4.16
C THR A 97 -10.00 7.83 5.19
N ASP A 98 -9.56 6.92 6.06
CA ASP A 98 -8.54 7.22 7.08
C ASP A 98 -7.27 7.78 6.42
N TYR A 99 -6.84 7.20 5.30
CA TYR A 99 -5.68 7.71 4.56
C TYR A 99 -5.86 9.10 3.94
N LEU A 100 -7.08 9.45 3.53
CA LEU A 100 -7.36 10.79 3.02
C LEU A 100 -7.28 11.81 4.15
N GLU A 101 -7.75 11.45 5.33
CA GLU A 101 -7.62 12.28 6.53
C GLU A 101 -6.15 12.44 6.94
N LEU A 102 -5.37 11.35 6.94
CA LEU A 102 -3.91 11.40 7.16
C LEU A 102 -3.21 12.40 6.24
N ARG A 103 -3.54 12.39 4.94
CA ARG A 103 -2.95 13.30 3.95
C ARG A 103 -3.37 14.76 4.21
N ARG A 104 -4.62 15.00 4.61
CA ARG A 104 -5.16 16.36 4.83
C ARG A 104 -4.63 17.01 6.11
N MET A 105 -4.36 16.21 7.15
CA MET A 105 -3.94 16.70 8.46
C MET A 105 -2.43 16.85 8.58
N TYR A 106 -1.68 16.50 7.53
CA TYR A 106 -0.24 16.65 7.50
C TYR A 106 0.14 18.13 7.50
N PRO A 107 0.98 18.62 8.43
CA PRO A 107 1.33 20.02 8.48
C PRO A 107 2.12 20.41 7.23
N TYR A 108 1.79 21.57 6.63
CA TYR A 108 2.46 22.08 5.42
C TYR A 108 3.99 22.22 5.59
N GLU A 109 4.44 22.45 6.84
CA GLU A 109 5.84 22.54 7.26
C GLU A 109 6.57 21.18 7.24
N ILE A 110 5.82 20.08 7.31
CA ILE A 110 6.30 18.69 7.14
C ILE A 110 6.02 18.21 5.70
N GLU A 111 5.02 18.77 5.00
CA GLU A 111 4.71 18.45 3.59
C GLU A 111 5.77 18.92 2.58
N SER A 112 6.47 20.03 2.82
CA SER A 112 7.48 20.54 1.87
C SER A 112 8.67 19.57 1.68
N LYS A 113 8.78 18.59 2.58
CA LYS A 113 9.56 17.38 2.46
C LYS A 113 8.72 16.26 3.03
N LEU A 114 7.70 15.82 2.30
CA LEU A 114 7.31 14.42 2.37
C LEU A 114 8.56 13.61 2.02
N ASP A 115 9.44 13.44 3.01
CA ASP A 115 10.70 12.74 2.90
C ASP A 115 10.33 11.35 2.42
N ASP A 116 10.94 10.96 1.31
CA ASP A 116 10.52 9.84 0.47
C ASP A 116 10.13 8.63 1.33
N ALA A 117 10.86 8.36 2.41
CA ALA A 117 10.61 7.27 3.35
C ALA A 117 9.16 7.15 3.90
N TYR A 118 8.54 8.23 4.42
CA TYR A 118 7.17 8.13 4.95
C TYR A 118 6.14 7.94 3.82
N ALA A 119 6.25 8.73 2.76
CA ALA A 119 5.37 8.65 1.61
C ALA A 119 5.38 7.24 1.00
N LEU A 120 6.58 6.67 0.88
CA LEU A 120 6.82 5.34 0.36
C LEU A 120 6.32 4.25 1.32
N HIS A 121 6.46 4.42 2.63
CA HIS A 121 5.91 3.47 3.59
C HIS A 121 4.37 3.49 3.59
N ALA A 122 3.75 4.67 3.60
CA ALA A 122 2.29 4.80 3.52
C ALA A 122 1.73 4.20 2.21
N ARG A 123 2.45 4.37 1.10
CA ARG A 123 2.16 3.75 -0.19
C ARG A 123 2.23 2.22 -0.11
N GLU A 124 3.27 1.66 0.49
CA GLU A 124 3.41 0.21 0.68
C GLU A 124 2.25 -0.34 1.51
N ILE A 125 1.90 0.27 2.65
CA ILE A 125 0.75 -0.16 3.46
C ILE A 125 -0.52 -0.21 2.60
N LYS A 126 -0.81 0.83 1.82
CA LYS A 126 -2.01 0.86 0.97
C LYS A 126 -1.98 -0.20 -0.13
N LEU A 127 -0.84 -0.38 -0.80
CA LEU A 127 -0.69 -1.42 -1.83
C LEU A 127 -0.94 -2.81 -1.24
N ARG A 128 -0.52 -3.06 0.01
CA ARG A 128 -0.84 -4.32 0.70
C ARG A 128 -2.32 -4.53 0.88
N GLY A 129 -3.05 -3.50 1.28
CA GLY A 129 -4.51 -3.58 1.45
C GLY A 129 -5.22 -4.04 0.18
N ILE A 130 -4.77 -3.54 -0.98
CA ILE A 130 -5.33 -3.91 -2.29
C ILE A 130 -4.84 -5.30 -2.74
N PHE A 131 -3.54 -5.57 -2.61
CA PHE A 131 -2.94 -6.74 -3.26
C PHE A 131 -3.06 -8.02 -2.45
N GLN A 132 -3.13 -7.96 -1.11
CA GLN A 132 -3.22 -9.17 -0.30
C GLN A 132 -4.47 -9.99 -0.61
N PRO A 133 -5.69 -9.42 -0.67
CA PRO A 133 -6.89 -10.19 -1.01
C PRO A 133 -6.76 -10.85 -2.38
N TRP A 134 -6.31 -10.10 -3.39
CA TRP A 134 -6.16 -10.62 -4.75
C TRP A 134 -5.10 -11.73 -4.83
N ALA A 135 -3.99 -11.58 -4.10
CA ALA A 135 -2.96 -12.60 -4.02
C ALA A 135 -3.43 -13.87 -3.28
N LEU A 136 -4.29 -13.72 -2.26
CA LEU A 136 -4.86 -14.84 -1.52
C LEU A 136 -5.78 -15.68 -2.40
N ASP A 137 -6.69 -15.03 -3.12
CA ASP A 137 -7.56 -15.69 -4.09
C ASP A 137 -6.75 -16.41 -5.16
N LEU A 138 -5.68 -15.78 -5.64
CA LEU A 138 -4.79 -16.38 -6.63
C LEU A 138 -4.04 -17.59 -6.08
N MET A 139 -3.53 -17.52 -4.84
CA MET A 139 -2.84 -18.64 -4.18
C MET A 139 -3.77 -19.81 -3.90
N LEU A 140 -5.02 -19.55 -3.50
CA LEU A 140 -6.02 -20.59 -3.30
C LEU A 140 -6.34 -21.32 -4.62
N LYS A 141 -6.50 -20.57 -5.71
CA LYS A 141 -6.70 -21.14 -7.06
C LYS A 141 -5.48 -21.95 -7.53
N LEU A 142 -4.28 -21.41 -7.35
CA LEU A 142 -3.02 -22.07 -7.73
C LEU A 142 -2.81 -23.42 -7.03
N THR A 143 -3.13 -23.45 -5.74
CA THR A 143 -2.95 -24.63 -4.90
C THR A 143 -4.11 -25.61 -5.02
N ASP A 144 -5.09 -25.33 -5.89
CA ASP A 144 -6.35 -26.08 -5.99
C ASP A 144 -6.98 -26.32 -4.62
N HIS A 145 -6.93 -25.30 -3.75
CA HIS A 145 -7.40 -25.32 -2.36
C HIS A 145 -6.78 -26.43 -1.49
N GLN A 146 -5.64 -27.01 -1.89
CA GLN A 146 -4.96 -28.07 -1.13
C GLN A 146 -4.28 -27.53 0.14
N LEU A 147 -3.98 -26.23 0.20
CA LEU A 147 -3.49 -25.58 1.40
C LEU A 147 -4.65 -24.89 2.15
N PRO A 148 -4.75 -25.04 3.47
CA PRO A 148 -5.72 -24.28 4.25
C PRO A 148 -5.46 -22.77 4.10
N ILE A 149 -6.53 -21.98 4.05
CA ILE A 149 -6.48 -20.52 3.85
C ILE A 149 -5.50 -19.81 4.79
N LEU A 150 -5.40 -20.27 6.04
CA LEU A 150 -4.50 -19.72 7.05
C LEU A 150 -3.02 -19.84 6.66
N TYR A 151 -2.63 -20.93 6.00
CA TYR A 151 -1.26 -21.10 5.51
C TYR A 151 -0.99 -20.18 4.32
N CYS A 152 -1.94 -20.06 3.39
CA CYS A 152 -1.82 -19.13 2.27
C CYS A 152 -1.68 -17.68 2.77
N ASP A 153 -2.53 -17.25 3.71
CA ASP A 153 -2.47 -15.91 4.30
C ASP A 153 -1.12 -15.66 4.99
N THR A 154 -0.64 -16.62 5.80
CA THR A 154 0.66 -16.52 6.49
C THR A 154 1.84 -16.40 5.52
N ILE A 155 1.78 -17.06 4.36
CA ILE A 155 2.80 -16.95 3.32
C ILE A 155 2.74 -15.54 2.71
N ILE A 156 1.54 -15.09 2.31
CA ILE A 156 1.33 -13.78 1.67
C ILE A 156 1.78 -12.63 2.58
N GLU A 157 1.52 -12.72 3.87
CA GLU A 157 1.94 -11.72 4.86
C GLU A 157 3.47 -11.53 4.94
N LYS A 158 4.27 -12.45 4.40
CA LYS A 158 5.74 -12.37 4.40
C LYS A 158 6.33 -11.88 3.08
N LEU A 159 5.57 -11.92 2.00
CA LEU A 159 5.98 -11.47 0.67
C LEU A 159 5.90 -9.95 0.60
N THR A 160 6.70 -9.24 -0.21
CA THR A 160 6.57 -7.80 -0.51
C THR A 160 5.52 -7.50 -1.59
N SER A 161 5.07 -6.25 -1.78
CA SER A 161 4.22 -5.89 -2.94
C SER A 161 4.84 -6.30 -4.28
N GLU A 162 6.16 -6.25 -4.38
CA GLU A 162 6.91 -6.74 -5.54
C GLU A 162 6.80 -8.26 -5.70
N ASP A 163 6.95 -9.00 -4.62
CA ASP A 163 6.83 -10.47 -4.64
C ASP A 163 5.41 -10.91 -5.00
N LEU A 164 4.37 -10.22 -4.50
CA LEU A 164 2.98 -10.48 -4.87
C LEU A 164 2.76 -10.30 -6.38
N TRP A 165 3.36 -9.26 -6.96
CA TRP A 165 3.32 -9.05 -8.41
C TRP A 165 4.08 -10.13 -9.19
N ARG A 166 5.22 -10.60 -8.69
CA ARG A 166 5.97 -11.70 -9.33
C ARG A 166 5.18 -13.01 -9.33
N ILE A 167 4.47 -13.32 -8.23
CA ILE A 167 3.53 -14.45 -8.20
C ILE A 167 2.48 -14.27 -9.28
N TYR A 168 1.90 -13.07 -9.38
CA TYR A 168 0.87 -12.75 -10.37
C TYR A 168 1.32 -13.02 -11.81
N LEU A 169 2.53 -12.58 -12.17
CA LEU A 169 3.12 -12.84 -13.48
C LEU A 169 3.29 -14.33 -13.76
N ALA A 170 3.76 -15.09 -12.77
CA ALA A 170 3.94 -16.54 -12.90
C ALA A 170 2.62 -17.26 -13.16
N VAL A 171 1.52 -16.86 -12.51
CA VAL A 171 0.21 -17.52 -12.70
C VAL A 171 -0.41 -17.18 -14.05
N THR A 172 -0.26 -15.93 -14.50
CA THR A 172 -0.91 -15.47 -15.73
C THR A 172 -0.12 -15.81 -16.99
N GLY A 173 1.04 -16.48 -16.87
CA GLY A 173 1.89 -16.86 -18.01
C GLY A 173 2.44 -15.65 -18.77
N GLN A 174 2.43 -14.47 -18.14
CA GLN A 174 2.91 -13.24 -18.74
C GLN A 174 4.39 -13.08 -18.39
N ASN A 175 5.25 -13.18 -19.41
CA ASN A 175 6.66 -12.89 -19.25
C ASN A 175 6.88 -11.36 -19.20
N LEU A 176 7.87 -10.95 -18.40
CA LEU A 176 8.38 -9.57 -18.29
C LEU A 176 8.82 -9.00 -19.64
#